data_AF-S5M5E6-F1
#
_entry.id   AF-S5M5E6-F1
#
_cell.length_a   1.000
_cell.length_b   1.000
_cell.length_c   1.000
_cell.angle_alpha   90.00
_cell.angle_beta   90.00
_cell.angle_gamma   90.00
#
_symmetry.space_group_name_H-M   'P 1'
#
loop_
_entity.id
_entity.type
_entity.pdbx_description
1 polymer ?
#
loop_
_entity_poly.entity_id
_entity_poly.type
_entity_poly.pdbx_seq_one_letter_code
_entity_poly.pdbx_strand_id
1 'polypeptide(L)' 'MTRSLFKGPFVDGTLLSSKKKFIWSRQSSILPQFVNKTFMVHNGKSFVEITIQESMIGHKFGEFALTRKKLIHKKKDKKK' A
#
# COMPACT_ATOMS: atom_id res chain seq x y z
N MET A 1 6.19 -11.64 -1.95
CA MET A 1 7.42 -12.13 -2.59
C MET A 1 8.15 -10.97 -3.25
N THR A 2 9.45 -10.89 -3.05
CA THR A 2 10.33 -9.87 -3.63
C THR A 2 10.69 -10.21 -5.08
N ARG A 3 11.00 -9.20 -5.90
CA ARG A 3 11.51 -9.43 -7.26
C ARG A 3 12.98 -9.86 -7.18
N SER A 4 13.46 -10.55 -8.21
CA SER A 4 14.89 -10.86 -8.36
C SER A 4 15.73 -9.57 -8.42
N LEU A 5 16.87 -9.55 -7.73
CA LEU A 5 17.76 -8.39 -7.59
C LEU A 5 18.10 -7.72 -8.94
N PHE A 6 18.42 -8.50 -9.97
CA PHE A 6 18.81 -7.95 -11.29
C PHE A 6 17.71 -7.15 -12.00
N LYS A 7 16.43 -7.32 -11.63
CA LYS A 7 15.29 -6.62 -12.26
C LYS A 7 14.99 -5.26 -11.62
N GLY A 8 15.63 -4.95 -10.49
CA GLY A 8 15.38 -3.76 -9.70
C GLY A 8 13.98 -3.68 -9.08
N PRO A 9 13.68 -2.59 -8.36
CA PRO A 9 12.34 -2.30 -7.87
C PRO A 9 11.41 -1.96 -9.04
N PHE A 10 10.15 -2.40 -8.95
CA PHE A 10 9.13 -2.03 -9.92
C PHE A 10 8.42 -0.75 -9.47
N VAL A 11 8.26 0.21 -10.39
CA VAL A 11 7.50 1.45 -10.20
C VAL A 11 6.69 1.70 -11.46
N ASP A 12 5.42 2.04 -11.29
CA ASP A 12 4.58 2.45 -12.41
C ASP A 12 5.01 3.84 -12.92
N GLY A 13 5.09 4.01 -14.25
CA GLY A 13 5.49 5.27 -14.88
C GLY A 13 4.58 6.44 -14.51
N THR A 14 3.31 6.16 -14.20
CA THR A 14 2.35 7.16 -13.72
C THR A 14 2.75 7.79 -12.38
N LEU A 15 3.44 7.04 -11.51
CA LEU A 15 3.90 7.52 -10.20
C LEU A 15 5.10 8.48 -10.32
N LEU A 16 5.93 8.31 -11.34
CA LEU A 16 7.10 9.16 -11.58
C LEU A 16 6.72 10.59 -11.95
N SER A 17 5.54 10.80 -12.56
CA SER A 17 5.07 12.11 -13.00
C SER A 17 4.57 13.03 -11.87
N SER A 18 4.70 12.62 -10.59
CA SER A 18 4.57 13.42 -9.34
C SER A 18 3.29 14.24 -9.09
N LYS A 19 2.37 14.38 -10.06
CA LYS A 19 1.12 15.16 -9.95
C LYS A 19 -0.06 14.35 -9.41
N LYS A 20 -0.08 13.03 -9.60
CA LYS A 20 -1.23 12.19 -9.23
C LYS A 20 -1.04 11.60 -7.85
N LYS A 21 -1.85 12.07 -6.90
CA LYS A 21 -1.95 11.53 -5.53
C LYS A 21 -2.64 10.16 -5.49
N PHE A 22 -3.41 9.82 -6.52
CA PHE A 22 -4.18 8.58 -6.62
C PHE A 22 -3.36 7.44 -7.24
N ILE A 23 -3.19 6.36 -6.47
CA ILE A 23 -2.46 5.16 -6.86
C ILE A 23 -3.45 4.01 -7.06
N TRP A 24 -3.54 3.52 -8.29
CA TRP A 24 -4.13 2.22 -8.60
C TRP A 24 -3.10 1.10 -8.57
N SER A 25 -1.84 1.40 -8.91
CA SER A 25 -0.76 0.41 -8.96
C SER A 25 -0.24 0.06 -7.56
N ARG A 26 -0.94 -0.88 -6.90
CA ARG A 26 -0.57 -1.43 -5.58
C ARG A 26 0.75 -2.22 -5.56
N GLN A 27 1.23 -2.63 -6.73
CA GLN A 27 2.44 -3.42 -6.90
C GLN A 27 3.72 -2.57 -6.94
N SER A 28 3.58 -1.24 -7.07
CA SER A 28 4.71 -0.31 -7.09
C SER A 28 5.43 -0.32 -5.74
N SER A 29 6.76 -0.23 -5.81
CA SER A 29 7.63 -0.23 -4.64
C SER A 29 7.81 1.21 -4.16
N ILE A 30 7.92 1.39 -2.85
CA ILE A 30 8.14 2.70 -2.23
C ILE A 30 9.62 3.06 -2.39
N LEU A 31 9.87 4.13 -3.12
CA LEU A 31 11.21 4.70 -3.33
C LEU A 31 11.51 5.74 -2.25
N PRO A 32 12.80 5.98 -1.94
CA PRO A 32 13.22 7.04 -1.01
C PRO A 32 12.66 8.43 -1.37
N GLN A 33 12.44 8.70 -2.66
CA GLN A 33 11.88 9.97 -3.16
C GLN A 33 10.42 10.22 -2.74
N PHE A 34 9.74 9.21 -2.20
CA PHE A 34 8.34 9.27 -1.80
C PHE A 34 8.14 9.50 -0.29
N VAL A 35 9.22 9.57 0.49
CA VAL A 35 9.17 9.85 1.92
C VAL A 35 8.51 11.22 2.18
N ASN A 36 7.69 11.30 3.23
CA ASN A 36 6.92 12.47 3.64
C ASN A 36 5.87 12.96 2.63
N LYS A 37 5.57 12.16 1.59
CA LYS A 37 4.46 12.43 0.66
C LYS A 37 3.24 11.60 1.06
N THR A 38 2.06 12.19 0.84
CA THR A 38 0.77 11.55 1.04
C THR A 38 0.26 10.97 -0.28
N PHE A 39 -0.14 9.69 -0.24
CA PHE A 39 -0.71 8.99 -1.38
C PHE A 39 -2.06 8.38 -1.03
N MET A 40 -2.96 8.38 -2.00
CA MET A 40 -4.28 7.78 -1.94
C MET A 40 -4.22 6.43 -2.66
N VAL A 41 -4.09 5.33 -1.91
CA VAL A 41 -3.95 3.98 -2.47
C VAL A 41 -5.32 3.30 -2.58
N HIS A 42 -5.63 2.78 -3.76
CA HIS A 42 -6.90 2.08 -3.99
C HIS A 42 -6.94 0.72 -3.29
N ASN A 43 -7.97 0.47 -2.48
CA ASN A 43 -8.19 -0.81 -1.78
C ASN A 43 -9.12 -1.80 -2.52
N GLY A 44 -9.64 -1.42 -3.69
CA GLY A 44 -10.64 -2.18 -4.44
C GLY A 44 -12.05 -1.57 -4.38
N LYS A 45 -12.32 -0.69 -3.40
CA LYS A 45 -13.61 0.00 -3.23
C LYS A 45 -13.45 1.50 -3.01
N SER A 46 -12.48 1.88 -2.18
CA SER A 46 -12.19 3.26 -1.81
C SER A 46 -10.68 3.51 -1.83
N PHE A 47 -10.31 4.78 -1.72
CA PHE A 47 -8.93 5.18 -1.54
C PHE A 47 -8.60 5.32 -0.05
N VAL A 48 -7.44 4.80 0.33
CA VAL A 48 -6.89 4.93 1.68
C VAL A 48 -5.72 5.92 1.61
N GLU A 49 -5.78 6.96 2.41
CA GLU A 49 -4.69 7.94 2.53
C GLU A 49 -3.57 7.38 3.40
N ILE A 50 -2.35 7.41 2.87
CA ILE A 50 -1.15 6.92 3.54
C ILE A 50 -0.05 7.96 3.39
N THR A 51 0.50 8.41 4.51
CA THR A 51 1.73 9.20 4.56
C THR A 51 2.91 8.26 4.68
N ILE A 52 3.88 8.36 3.78
CA ILE A 52 5.03 7.44 3.75
C ILE A 52 6.10 7.88 4.76
N GLN A 53 6.52 6.92 5.58
CA GLN A 53 7.67 7.04 6.49
C GLN A 53 8.92 6.36 5.88
N GLU A 54 10.11 6.70 6.37
CA GLU A 54 11.38 6.11 5.91
C GLU A 54 11.46 4.59 6.11
N SER A 55 10.84 4.08 7.18
CA SER A 55 10.75 2.64 7.46
C SER A 55 9.97 1.85 6.40
N MET A 56 9.19 2.53 5.55
CA MET A 56 8.38 1.92 4.50
C MET A 56 9.15 1.75 3.17
N ILE A 57 10.40 2.22 3.08
CA ILE A 57 11.22 2.07 1.86
C ILE A 57 11.45 0.59 1.57
N GLY A 58 11.30 0.21 0.30
CA GLY A 58 11.46 -1.19 -0.15
C GLY A 58 10.19 -2.03 -0.04
N HIS A 59 9.17 -1.56 0.69
CA HIS A 59 7.84 -2.17 0.73
C HIS A 59 7.00 -1.78 -0.48
N LYS A 60 5.85 -2.43 -0.65
CA LYS A 60 4.87 -2.11 -1.70
C LYS A 60 3.69 -1.34 -1.14
N PHE A 61 3.13 -0.43 -1.93
CA PHE A 61 1.92 0.34 -1.55
C PHE A 61 0.75 -0.55 -1.12
N GLY A 62 0.59 -1.72 -1.74
CA GLY A 62 -0.48 -2.66 -1.42
C GLY A 62 -0.42 -3.26 -0.02
N GLU A 63 0.72 -3.22 0.66
CA GLU A 63 0.89 -3.77 2.02
C GLU A 63 0.19 -2.88 3.06
N PHE A 64 0.09 -1.59 2.78
CA PHE A 64 -0.47 -0.58 3.69
C PHE A 64 -1.98 -0.33 3.47
N ALA A 65 -2.56 -0.90 2.41
CA ALA A 65 -3.98 -0.74 2.07
C ALA A 65 -4.72 -2.08 2.12
N LEU A 66 -5.31 -2.43 3.28
CA LEU A 66 -6.06 -3.68 3.47
C LEU A 66 -7.25 -3.77 2.50
N THR A 67 -7.38 -4.90 1.81
CA THR A 67 -8.46 -5.15 0.83
C THR A 67 -9.69 -5.81 1.43
N ARG A 68 -9.51 -6.57 2.52
CA ARG A 68 -10.56 -7.33 3.20
C ARG A 68 -10.70 -6.84 4.62
N LYS A 69 -11.95 -6.81 5.11
CA LYS A 69 -12.23 -6.58 6.53
C LYS A 69 -11.68 -7.74 7.35
N LYS A 70 -11.14 -7.45 8.53
CA LYS A 70 -10.67 -8.46 9.47
C LYS A 70 -11.85 -9.36 9.87
N LEU A 71 -11.65 -10.67 9.83
CA LEU A 71 -12.63 -11.63 10.30
C LEU A 71 -12.61 -11.64 11.83
N ILE A 72 -13.76 -11.37 12.45
CA ILE A 72 -13.93 -11.44 13.91
C ILE A 72 -14.78 -12.67 14.19
N HIS A 73 -14.18 -13.66 14.87
CA HIS A 73 -14.95 -14.81 15.35
C HIS A 73 -15.74 -14.40 16.58
N LYS A 74 -17.08 -14.38 16.47
CA LYS A 74 -17.95 -14.08 17.61
C LYS A 74 -17.84 -15.21 18.63
N LYS A 75 -17.45 -14.92 19.88
CA LYS A 75 -17.59 -15.89 20.96
C LYS A 75 -19.08 -16.10 21.23
N LYS A 76 -19.50 -17.36 21.40
CA LYS A 76 -20.85 -17.66 21.91
C LYS A 76 -20.91 -17.14 23.34
N ASP A 77 -21.77 -16.16 23.58
CA ASP A 77 -22.13 -15.78 24.95
C ASP A 77 -22.80 -16.99 25.61
N LYS A 78 -22.24 -17.47 26.72
CA LYS A 78 -22.91 -18.45 27.57
C LYS A 78 -24.12 -17.75 28.18
N LYS A 79 -25.32 -18.02 27.69
CA LYS A 79 -26.56 -17.70 28.41
C LYS A 79 -26.47 -18.39 29.79
N LYS A 80 -26.49 -17.59 30.85
CA LYS A 80 -26.82 -18.04 32.20
C LYS A 80 -28.30 -18.40 32.26
#